data_AF-A0A662QAZ1-F1
#
_entry.id   AF-A0A662QAZ1-F1
#
_cell.length_a   1.000
_cell.length_b   1.000
_cell.length_c   1.000
_cell.angle_alpha   90.00
_cell.angle_beta   90.00
_cell.angle_gamma   90.00
#
_symmetry.space_group_name_H-M   'P 1'
#
loop_
_entity.id
_entity.type
_entity.pdbx_description
1 polymer ?
#
loop_
_entity_poly.entity_id
_entity_poly.type
_entity_poly.pdbx_seq_one_letter_code
_entity_poly.pdbx_strand_id
1 'polypeptide(L)' 'MFERISFSAFLGIILIILGIILILLPILQKFAPSLEEIHPLLIIGKRVDGVYIGTSPLLIIILIIIYIFLLLKR' A
#
# COMPACT_ATOMS: atom_id res chain seq x y z
N MET A 1 26.05 11.08 -19.70
CA MET A 1 26.75 11.18 -18.41
C MET A 1 25.78 10.72 -17.34
N PHE A 2 25.83 9.44 -16.95
CA PHE A 2 24.97 8.93 -15.89
C PHE A 2 25.53 9.42 -14.55
N GLU A 3 24.94 10.48 -14.01
CA GLU A 3 25.29 10.96 -12.67
C GLU A 3 24.97 9.86 -11.65
N ARG A 4 25.97 9.49 -10.83
CA ARG A 4 25.75 8.58 -9.71
C ARG A 4 24.93 9.33 -8.67
N ILE A 5 23.64 9.02 -8.60
CA ILE A 5 22.76 9.52 -7.55
C ILE A 5 23.31 9.04 -6.21
N SER A 6 23.61 9.97 -5.31
CA SER A 6 24.08 9.65 -3.96
C SER A 6 22.94 9.00 -3.15
N PHE A 7 23.29 8.11 -2.22
CA PHE A 7 22.29 7.41 -1.39
C PHE A 7 21.34 8.37 -0.67
N SER A 8 21.87 9.49 -0.17
CA SER A 8 21.08 10.54 0.48
C SER A 8 20.11 11.22 -0.48
N ALA A 9 20.52 11.48 -1.73
CA ALA A 9 19.64 12.06 -2.75
C ALA A 9 18.53 11.08 -3.15
N PHE A 10 18.85 9.79 -3.28
CA PHE A 10 17.86 8.74 -3.53
C PHE A 10 16.83 8.64 -2.40
N LEU A 11 17.29 8.65 -1.14
CA LEU A 11 16.40 8.64 0.03
C LEU A 11 15.53 9.91 0.07
N GLY A 12 16.09 11.07 -0.25
CA GLY A 12 15.34 12.33 -0.36
C GLY A 12 14.24 12.26 -1.41
N ILE A 13 14.52 11.70 -2.59
CA ILE A 13 13.52 11.50 -3.66
C ILE A 13 12.38 10.58 -3.16
N ILE A 14 12.71 9.48 -2.50
CA ILE A 14 11.70 8.57 -1.92
C ILE A 14 10.82 9.32 -0.91
N LEU A 15 11.41 10.10 -0.01
CA LEU A 15 10.68 10.85 1.01
C LEU A 15 9.76 11.90 0.40
N ILE A 16 10.20 12.58 -0.66
CA ILE A 16 9.36 13.54 -1.40
C ILE A 16 8.16 12.83 -2.02
N ILE A 17 8.39 11.71 -2.71
CA ILE A 17 7.32 10.91 -3.32
C ILE A 17 6.33 10.44 -2.25
N LEU A 18 6.83 9.94 -1.11
CA LEU A 18 6.01 9.47 -0.01
C LEU A 18 5.16 10.61 0.58
N GLY A 19 5.76 11.79 0.78
CA GLY A 19 5.05 12.98 1.25
C GLY A 19 3.92 13.40 0.30
N ILE A 20 4.17 13.40 -1.01
CA ILE A 20 3.15 13.67 -2.03
C ILE A 20 2.02 12.65 -1.94
N ILE A 21 2.32 11.36 -1.85
CA ILE A 21 1.32 10.30 -1.72
C ILE A 21 0.45 10.52 -0.47
N LEU A 22 1.06 10.85 0.68
CA LEU A 22 0.33 11.10 1.92
C LEU A 22 -0.59 12.32 1.82
N ILE A 23 -0.16 13.38 1.14
CA ILE A 23 -0.99 14.58 0.88
C ILE A 23 -2.17 14.24 -0.06
N LEU A 24 -1.96 13.35 -1.04
CA LEU A 24 -2.99 12.93 -1.99
C LEU A 24 -3.94 11.87 -1.42
N LEU A 25 -3.54 11.16 -0.37
CA LEU A 25 -4.33 10.11 0.29
C LEU A 25 -5.77 10.53 0.67
N PRO A 26 -6.03 11.68 1.32
CA PRO A 26 -7.39 12.12 1.63
C PRO A 26 -8.21 12.46 0.38
N ILE A 27 -7.58 12.85 -0.72
CA ILE A 27 -8.26 13.11 -1.99
C ILE A 27 -8.69 11.78 -2.60
N LEU A 28 -7.81 10.78 -2.59
CA LEU A 28 -8.12 9.41 -3.00
C LEU A 28 -9.26 8.81 -2.18
N GLN A 29 -9.34 9.10 -0.87
CA GLN A 29 -10.48 8.67 -0.04
C GLN A 29 -11.81 9.30 -0.44
N LYS A 30 -11.82 10.52 -1.01
CA LYS A 30 -13.05 11.18 -1.48
C LYS A 30 -13.56 10.61 -2.80
N PHE A 31 -12.66 10.11 -3.64
CA PHE A 31 -12.99 9.45 -4.91
C PHE A 31 -13.11 7.94 -4.81
N ALA A 32 -12.66 7.36 -3.69
CA ALA A 32 -12.93 5.96 -3.40
C ALA A 32 -14.45 5.77 -3.28
N PRO A 33 -15.04 4.82 -4.02
CA PRO A 33 -16.42 4.43 -3.79
C PRO A 33 -16.57 4.05 -2.31
N SER A 34 -17.78 4.23 -1.78
CA SER A 34 -18.07 3.83 -0.39
C SER A 34 -17.46 2.45 -0.15
N LEU A 35 -16.71 2.28 0.95
CA LEU A 35 -16.05 1.01 1.28
C LEU A 35 -17.04 -0.16 1.42
N GLU A 36 -18.33 0.12 1.35
CA GLU A 36 -19.47 -0.80 1.30
C GLU A 36 -19.69 -1.44 -0.09
N GLU A 37 -19.24 -0.82 -1.18
CA GLU A 37 -19.35 -1.34 -2.56
C GLU A 37 -18.07 -2.01 -3.09
N ILE A 38 -16.98 -1.96 -2.31
CA ILE A 38 -15.71 -2.55 -2.71
C ILE A 38 -15.80 -4.08 -2.53
N HIS A 39 -15.54 -4.83 -3.60
CA HIS A 39 -15.64 -6.30 -3.59
C HIS A 39 -14.86 -6.89 -2.39
N PRO A 40 -15.45 -7.82 -1.60
CA PRO A 40 -14.85 -8.40 -0.39
C PRO A 40 -13.46 -9.04 -0.56
N LEU A 41 -13.02 -9.26 -1.80
CA LEU A 41 -11.69 -9.78 -2.13
C LEU A 41 -10.59 -8.72 -1.96
N LEU A 42 -10.92 -7.44 -2.15
CA LEU A 42 -9.96 -6.35 -2.06
C LEU A 42 -9.80 -5.89 -0.61
N ILE A 43 -10.90 -5.78 0.13
CA ILE A 43 -10.90 -5.22 1.47
C ILE A 43 -11.97 -5.92 2.33
N ILE A 44 -11.56 -6.64 3.37
CA ILE A 44 -12.42 -7.11 4.45
C ILE A 44 -12.09 -6.27 5.68
N GLY A 45 -13.02 -5.43 6.10
CA GLY A 45 -12.79 -4.53 7.21
C GLY A 45 -14.09 -4.03 7.80
N LYS A 46 -14.02 -3.65 9.08
CA LYS A 46 -15.12 -3.03 9.79
C LYS A 46 -14.75 -1.59 10.07
N ARG A 47 -15.69 -0.68 9.80
CA ARG A 47 -15.58 0.71 10.27
C ARG A 47 -15.83 0.71 11.78
N VAL A 48 -14.83 1.14 12.54
CA VAL A 48 -14.93 1.33 13.99
C VAL A 48 -14.65 2.80 14.26
N ASP A 49 -15.64 3.52 14.80
CA ASP A 49 -15.53 4.94 15.17
C ASP A 49 -14.97 5.86 14.07
N GLY A 50 -15.42 5.67 12.83
CA GLY A 50 -15.00 6.46 11.68
C GLY A 50 -13.65 6.06 11.07
N VAL A 51 -12.89 5.16 11.70
CA VAL A 51 -11.66 4.59 11.16
C VAL A 51 -11.97 3.26 10.49
N TYR A 52 -11.54 3.09 9.23
CA TYR A 52 -11.71 1.84 8.52
C TYR A 52 -10.57 0.88 8.87
N ILE A 53 -10.88 -0.16 9.64
CA ILE A 53 -9.93 -1.19 10.04
C ILE A 53 -10.24 -2.42 9.20
N GLY A 54 -9.38 -2.71 8.23
CA GLY A 54 -9.55 -3.86 7.34
C GLY A 54 -8.23 -4.45 6.90
N THR A 55 -8.29 -5.71 6.53
CA THR A 55 -7.21 -6.44 5.86
C THR A 55 -7.59 -6.62 4.40
N SER A 56 -6.60 -6.79 3.54
CA SER A 56 -6.83 -7.16 2.15
C SER A 56 -6.57 -8.66 2.00
N PRO A 57 -7.61 -9.50 1.83
CA PRO A 57 -7.44 -10.95 1.68
C PRO A 57 -6.52 -11.32 0.53
N LEU A 58 -6.59 -10.57 -0.58
CA LEU A 58 -5.72 -10.75 -1.73
C LEU A 58 -4.23 -10.54 -1.38
N LEU A 59 -3.92 -9.48 -0.62
CA LEU A 59 -2.56 -9.21 -0.14
C LEU A 59 -2.05 -10.36 0.74
N ILE A 60 -2.89 -10.92 1.61
CA ILE A 60 -2.53 -12.08 2.44
C ILE A 60 -2.17 -13.28 1.57
N ILE A 61 -2.98 -13.59 0.55
CA ILE A 61 -2.73 -14.70 -0.38
C ILE A 61 -1.40 -14.49 -1.12
N ILE A 62 -1.16 -13.28 -1.65
CA ILE A 62 0.08 -12.94 -2.36
C ILE A 62 1.30 -13.12 -1.44
N LEU A 63 1.22 -12.60 -0.20
CA LEU A 63 2.30 -12.72 0.77
C LEU A 63 2.58 -14.18 1.16
N ILE A 64 1.54 -15.00 1.31
CA ILE A 64 1.67 -16.44 1.55
C ILE A 64 2.40 -17.13 0.38
N ILE A 65 2.04 -16.82 -0.86
CA ILE A 65 2.69 -17.39 -2.06
C ILE A 65 4.17 -16.99 -2.09
N ILE A 66 4.48 -15.71 -1.86
CA ILE A 66 5.86 -15.21 -1.81
C ILE A 66 6.64 -15.90 -0.69
N TYR A 67 6.03 -16.04 0.49
CA TYR A 67 6.64 -16.71 1.63
C TYR A 67 6.99 -18.17 1.33
N ILE A 68 6.06 -18.93 0.75
CA ILE A 68 6.29 -20.32 0.34
C ILE A 68 7.40 -20.39 -0.72
N PHE A 69 7.39 -19.48 -1.70
CA PHE A 69 8.42 -19.44 -2.74
C PHE A 69 9.81 -19.16 -2.17
N LEU A 70 9.93 -18.20 -1.24
CA LEU A 70 11.19 -17.90 -0.55
C LEU A 70 11.66 -19.07 0.33
N LEU A 71 10.72 -19.77 0.98
CA LEU A 71 11.02 -20.95 1.79
C LEU A 71 11.57 -22.10 0.93
N LEU A 72 10.97 -22.36 -0.25
CA LEU A 72 11.45 -23.40 -1.17
C LEU A 72 12.80 -23.07 -1.83
N LYS A 73 13.12 -21.77 -1.95
CA LYS A 73 14.38 -21.31 -2.56
C LYS A 73 15.54 -21.28 -1.55
N ARG A 74 15.26 -21.54 -0.27
CA ARG A 74 16.23 -21.63 0.82
C ARG A 74 16.66 -23.08 1.03
#